data_AF-A0A329Z9Y2-F1
#
_entry.id   AF-A0A329Z9Y2-F1
#
_cell.length_a   1.000
_cell.length_b   1.000
_cell.length_c   1.000
_cell.angle_alpha   90.00
_cell.angle_beta   90.00
_cell.angle_gamma   90.00
#
_symmetry.space_group_name_H-M   'P 1'
#
loop_
_entity.id
_entity.type
_entity.pdbx_description
1 polymer ?
#
loop_
_entity_poly.entity_id
_entity_poly.type
_entity_poly.pdbx_seq_one_letter_code
_entity_poly.pdbx_strand_id
1 'polypeptide(L)'
;MLKGFKKIVFMGALLLFGAQFANAEQIRVLGAASLKYVLEDIKNEFLKNRPNDKIEISYTSSGKAYAQIKNGAPIHLFVAADVSYPAKLYAEKLAPQKEEIYAKGKLVLWSNNSNFKITKFTDILNPKILHIAIPNPKVAPYGRASMEALEATGILQKIQDKLVMGESIGTATTYVESQNAEVGFTALSMLGENGIHTPTMSFITINEKLYKPISQALVIPNYGKDSKLAQAFKEYILSQPAKDKFIQFGYAIE
;
A
#
# COMPACT_ATOMS: atom_id res chain seq x y z
N MET A 1 -61.11 55.16 -24.63
CA MET A 1 -59.99 55.81 -23.93
C MET A 1 -59.66 55.01 -22.67
N LEU A 2 -58.37 54.78 -22.45
CA LEU A 2 -57.65 54.19 -21.31
C LEU A 2 -57.97 52.74 -20.87
N LYS A 3 -57.02 51.86 -21.26
CA LYS A 3 -56.85 50.47 -20.88
C LYS A 3 -56.33 50.35 -19.44
N GLY A 4 -56.86 49.39 -18.70
CA GLY A 4 -56.48 49.05 -17.32
C GLY A 4 -55.07 48.46 -17.21
N PHE A 5 -54.34 48.92 -16.20
CA PHE A 5 -53.09 48.37 -15.72
C PHE A 5 -53.33 47.00 -15.05
N LYS A 6 -52.93 45.90 -15.70
CA LYS A 6 -52.72 44.61 -15.02
C LYS A 6 -51.27 44.56 -14.54
N LYS A 7 -51.07 44.61 -13.23
CA LYS A 7 -49.79 44.29 -12.57
C LYS A 7 -49.45 42.84 -12.88
N ILE A 8 -48.48 42.62 -13.76
CA ILE A 8 -47.85 41.31 -13.95
C ILE A 8 -46.87 41.14 -12.78
N VAL A 9 -47.27 40.32 -11.80
CA VAL A 9 -46.39 39.88 -10.71
C VAL A 9 -45.43 38.87 -11.32
N PHE A 10 -44.17 39.28 -11.45
CA PHE A 10 -43.06 38.45 -11.90
C PHE A 10 -42.69 37.49 -10.76
N MET A 11 -43.22 36.27 -10.78
CA MET A 11 -42.85 35.21 -9.84
C MET A 11 -41.53 34.59 -10.32
N GLY A 12 -40.42 35.26 -9.99
CA GLY A 12 -39.08 34.71 -10.16
C GLY A 12 -38.90 33.54 -9.19
N ALA A 13 -39.04 32.32 -9.69
CA ALA A 13 -38.56 31.13 -8.99
C ALA A 13 -37.02 31.19 -8.97
N LEU A 14 -36.48 31.73 -7.88
CA LEU A 14 -35.07 31.65 -7.56
C LEU A 14 -34.73 30.18 -7.32
N LEU A 15 -34.27 29.48 -8.35
CA LEU A 15 -33.58 28.20 -8.21
C LEU A 15 -32.31 28.49 -7.41
N LEU A 16 -32.40 28.37 -6.09
CA LEU A 16 -31.28 28.20 -5.20
C LEU A 16 -30.59 26.90 -5.59
N PHE A 17 -29.73 26.98 -6.61
CA PHE A 17 -28.64 26.05 -6.80
C PHE A 17 -27.74 26.24 -5.57
N GLY A 18 -28.05 25.52 -4.50
CA GLY A 18 -27.15 25.32 -3.40
C GLY A 18 -25.94 24.62 -3.97
N ALA A 19 -24.94 25.38 -4.41
CA ALA A 19 -23.60 24.89 -4.52
C ALA A 19 -23.25 24.40 -3.12
N GLN A 20 -23.40 23.09 -2.89
CA GLN A 20 -22.69 22.44 -1.80
C GLN A 20 -21.23 22.78 -2.08
N PHE A 21 -20.70 23.76 -1.34
CA PHE A 21 -19.26 23.91 -1.20
C PHE A 21 -18.80 22.56 -0.63
N ALA A 22 -18.39 21.65 -1.51
CA ALA A 22 -17.64 20.49 -1.13
C ALA A 22 -16.39 21.04 -0.46
N ASN A 23 -16.39 21.02 0.87
CA ASN A 23 -15.28 21.53 1.65
C ASN A 23 -14.05 20.71 1.26
N ALA A 24 -13.12 21.39 0.60
CA ALA A 24 -11.79 20.88 0.29
C ALA A 24 -11.16 20.33 1.57
N GLU A 25 -10.88 19.04 1.63
CA GLU A 25 -10.24 18.40 2.77
C GLU A 25 -8.85 17.92 2.39
N GLN A 26 -7.91 17.98 3.34
CA GLN A 26 -6.58 17.39 3.20
C GLN A 26 -6.42 16.29 4.24
N ILE A 27 -6.13 15.08 3.77
CA ILE A 27 -5.88 13.93 4.64
C ILE A 27 -4.42 13.46 4.55
N ARG A 28 -3.96 12.89 5.66
CA ARG A 28 -2.68 12.21 5.80
C ARG A 28 -2.89 10.72 5.92
N VAL A 29 -2.20 9.96 5.08
CA VAL A 29 -2.29 8.51 4.99
C VAL A 29 -0.93 7.91 5.29
N LEU A 30 -0.89 6.89 6.15
CA LEU A 30 0.27 6.01 6.25
C LEU A 30 0.00 4.75 5.45
N GLY A 31 0.81 4.53 4.41
CA GLY A 31 0.77 3.34 3.57
C GLY A 31 1.94 2.41 3.84
N ALA A 32 1.72 1.11 3.78
CA ALA A 32 2.81 0.16 3.68
C ALA A 32 3.61 0.38 2.39
N ALA A 33 4.94 0.31 2.46
CA ALA A 33 5.79 0.65 1.30
C ALA A 33 5.58 -0.24 0.07
N SER A 34 5.07 -1.47 0.21
CA SER A 34 4.69 -2.33 -0.93
C SER A 34 3.54 -1.78 -1.77
N LEU A 35 2.77 -0.84 -1.21
CA LEU A 35 1.59 -0.25 -1.83
C LEU A 35 1.92 0.98 -2.68
N LYS A 36 3.16 1.47 -2.67
CA LYS A 36 3.52 2.76 -3.27
C LYS A 36 2.93 2.95 -4.66
N TYR A 37 3.23 2.06 -5.59
CA TYR A 37 2.79 2.27 -6.98
C TYR A 37 1.26 2.15 -7.15
N VAL A 38 0.65 1.11 -6.58
CA VAL A 38 -0.80 0.89 -6.70
C VAL A 38 -1.62 1.97 -5.98
N LEU A 39 -1.17 2.43 -4.81
CA LEU A 39 -1.91 3.40 -4.02
C LEU A 39 -1.76 4.82 -4.59
N GLU A 40 -0.63 5.13 -5.22
CA GLU A 40 -0.49 6.36 -6.03
C GLU A 40 -1.44 6.34 -7.24
N ASP A 41 -1.56 5.23 -7.95
CA ASP A 41 -2.50 5.09 -9.08
C ASP A 41 -3.95 5.22 -8.64
N ILE A 42 -4.35 4.50 -7.58
CA ILE A 42 -5.68 4.60 -6.96
C ILE A 42 -5.97 6.03 -6.48
N LYS A 43 -5.01 6.69 -5.82
CA LYS A 43 -5.14 8.08 -5.37
C LYS A 43 -5.37 9.02 -6.55
N ASN A 44 -4.57 8.89 -7.60
CA ASN A 44 -4.68 9.75 -8.78
C ASN A 44 -6.04 9.58 -9.46
N GLU A 45 -6.52 8.34 -9.60
CA GLU A 45 -7.86 8.07 -10.15
C GLU A 45 -8.96 8.68 -9.28
N PHE A 46 -8.88 8.48 -7.97
CA PHE A 46 -9.85 9.01 -7.01
C PHE A 46 -9.95 10.54 -7.03
N LEU A 47 -8.81 11.23 -7.19
CA LEU A 47 -8.74 12.69 -7.17
C LEU A 47 -9.17 13.36 -8.49
N LYS A 48 -9.33 12.63 -9.60
CA LYS A 48 -9.76 13.20 -10.90
C LYS A 48 -11.05 14.03 -10.79
N ASN A 49 -12.00 13.56 -10.00
CA ASN A 49 -13.29 14.23 -9.79
C ASN A 49 -13.33 15.05 -8.49
N ARG A 50 -12.18 15.29 -7.86
CA ARG A 50 -12.05 15.96 -6.54
C ARG A 50 -10.91 16.99 -6.56
N PRO A 51 -10.96 18.00 -7.45
CA PRO A 51 -9.83 18.89 -7.72
C PRO A 51 -9.37 19.73 -6.52
N ASN A 52 -10.21 19.88 -5.49
CA ASN A 52 -9.88 20.65 -4.30
C ASN A 52 -9.39 19.79 -3.12
N ASP A 53 -9.56 18.47 -3.18
CA ASP A 53 -9.14 17.56 -2.11
C ASP A 53 -7.68 17.18 -2.25
N LYS A 54 -7.03 16.90 -1.12
CA LYS A 54 -5.62 16.50 -1.08
C LYS A 54 -5.42 15.24 -0.24
N ILE A 55 -4.63 14.31 -0.78
CA ILE A 55 -4.23 13.09 -0.07
C ILE A 55 -2.71 13.03 -0.05
N GLU A 56 -2.14 13.19 1.14
CA GLU A 56 -0.71 13.04 1.38
C GLU A 56 -0.43 11.63 1.91
N ILE A 57 0.30 10.84 1.13
CA ILE A 57 0.64 9.47 1.52
C ILE A 57 2.12 9.39 1.88
N SER A 58 2.42 8.93 3.09
CA SER A 58 3.77 8.57 3.52
C SER A 58 3.90 7.05 3.58
N TYR A 59 4.97 6.53 2.98
CA TYR A 59 5.21 5.10 2.85
C TYR A 59 6.28 4.61 3.82
N THR A 60 5.97 3.60 4.63
CA THR A 60 6.92 2.98 5.57
C THR A 60 6.56 1.51 5.84
N SER A 61 7.23 0.81 6.77
CA SER A 61 6.79 -0.53 7.18
C SER A 61 5.52 -0.45 8.03
N SER A 62 4.63 -1.44 7.92
CA SER A 62 3.36 -1.44 8.66
C SER A 62 3.55 -1.33 10.17
N GLY A 63 4.61 -1.94 10.71
CA GLY A 63 4.95 -1.81 12.13
C GLY A 63 5.40 -0.42 12.53
N LYS A 64 6.21 0.27 11.70
CA LYS A 64 6.57 1.67 11.94
C LYS A 64 5.35 2.59 11.82
N ALA A 65 4.49 2.36 10.84
CA ALA A 65 3.26 3.13 10.68
C ALA A 65 2.33 2.99 11.89
N TYR A 66 2.12 1.76 12.36
CA TYR A 66 1.40 1.48 13.61
C TYR A 66 2.03 2.21 14.80
N ALA A 67 3.35 2.17 14.96
CA ALA A 67 4.04 2.85 16.06
C ALA A 67 3.84 4.37 16.00
N GLN A 68 3.87 4.98 14.81
CA GLN A 68 3.57 6.41 14.64
C GLN A 68 2.15 6.75 15.09
N ILE A 69 1.15 5.98 14.64
CA ILE A 69 -0.26 6.20 15.00
C ILE A 69 -0.46 6.03 16.51
N LYS A 70 0.13 4.98 17.09
CA LYS A 70 0.09 4.73 18.53
C LYS A 70 0.71 5.87 19.34
N ASN A 71 1.75 6.49 18.82
CA ASN A 71 2.42 7.63 19.43
C ASN A 71 1.73 8.97 19.12
N GLY A 72 0.51 8.96 18.58
CA GLY A 72 -0.32 10.15 18.39
C GLY A 72 -0.08 10.90 17.08
N ALA A 73 0.55 10.28 16.08
CA ALA A 73 0.67 10.91 14.76
C ALA A 73 -0.73 11.22 14.16
N PRO A 74 -0.94 12.42 13.60
CA PRO A 74 -2.23 12.87 13.07
C PRO A 74 -2.55 12.22 11.71
N ILE A 75 -2.88 10.93 11.73
CA ILE A 75 -3.12 10.09 10.55
C ILE A 75 -4.60 9.80 10.40
N HIS A 76 -5.12 10.04 9.20
CA HIS A 76 -6.54 9.88 8.90
C HIS A 76 -6.87 8.48 8.39
N LEU A 77 -5.94 7.86 7.66
CA LEU A 77 -6.10 6.51 7.14
C LEU A 77 -4.79 5.73 7.24
N PHE A 78 -4.88 4.50 7.70
CA PHE A 78 -3.77 3.54 7.70
C PHE A 78 -4.08 2.40 6.73
N VAL A 79 -3.20 2.20 5.75
CA VAL A 79 -3.30 1.11 4.75
C VAL A 79 -2.09 0.19 4.93
N ALA A 80 -2.31 -0.97 5.53
CA ALA A 80 -1.25 -1.85 6.03
C ALA A 80 -1.08 -3.10 5.18
N ALA A 81 0.14 -3.62 5.10
CA ALA A 81 0.46 -4.89 4.43
C ALA A 81 0.23 -6.12 5.33
N ASP A 82 -0.51 -5.96 6.44
CA ASP A 82 -1.02 -7.06 7.25
C ASP A 82 -2.32 -6.68 7.95
N VAL A 83 -3.06 -7.67 8.44
CA VAL A 83 -4.26 -7.48 9.28
C VAL A 83 -3.89 -7.12 10.73
N SER A 84 -2.76 -7.62 11.22
CA SER A 84 -2.39 -7.59 12.64
C SER A 84 -2.22 -6.17 13.21
N TYR A 85 -1.62 -5.24 12.47
CA TYR A 85 -1.38 -3.88 12.94
C TYR A 85 -2.66 -3.03 12.95
N PRO A 86 -3.49 -3.01 11.90
CA PRO A 86 -4.83 -2.43 11.96
C PRO A 86 -5.69 -3.01 13.10
N ALA A 87 -5.69 -4.34 13.27
CA ALA A 87 -6.43 -5.00 14.36
C ALA A 87 -5.95 -4.58 15.74
N LYS A 88 -4.63 -4.38 15.93
CA LYS A 88 -4.07 -3.83 17.18
C LYS A 88 -4.56 -2.42 17.46
N LEU A 89 -4.64 -1.54 16.44
CA LEU A 89 -5.18 -0.18 16.65
C LEU A 89 -6.63 -0.23 17.15
N TYR A 90 -7.46 -1.11 16.57
CA TYR A 90 -8.82 -1.30 17.05
C TYR A 90 -8.87 -1.85 18.48
N ALA A 91 -8.12 -2.91 18.78
CA ALA A 91 -8.05 -3.51 20.11
C ALA A 91 -7.55 -2.52 21.19
N GLU A 92 -6.65 -1.61 20.83
CA GLU A 92 -6.12 -0.56 21.69
C GLU A 92 -7.03 0.68 21.75
N LYS A 93 -8.22 0.64 21.15
CA LYS A 93 -9.19 1.75 21.07
C LYS A 93 -8.64 3.00 20.37
N LEU A 94 -7.64 2.82 19.50
CA LEU A 94 -7.03 3.86 18.66
C LEU A 94 -7.69 3.98 17.28
N ALA A 95 -8.62 3.07 16.97
CA ALA A 95 -9.51 3.16 15.83
C ALA A 95 -10.96 2.90 16.28
N PRO A 96 -11.96 3.64 15.76
CA PRO A 96 -13.37 3.49 16.17
C PRO A 96 -14.03 2.24 15.57
N GLN A 97 -13.48 1.71 14.47
CA GLN A 97 -14.03 0.56 13.74
C GLN A 97 -12.93 -0.48 13.49
N LYS A 98 -13.35 -1.72 13.26
CA LYS A 98 -12.46 -2.80 12.85
C LYS A 98 -11.85 -2.51 11.48
N GLU A 99 -10.70 -3.14 11.25
CA GLU A 99 -10.02 -3.15 9.98
C GLU A 99 -10.81 -3.89 8.90
N GLU A 100 -10.60 -3.48 7.65
CA GLU A 100 -11.20 -4.13 6.48
C GLU A 100 -10.09 -4.63 5.55
N ILE A 101 -10.23 -5.89 5.13
CA ILE A 101 -9.29 -6.55 4.22
C ILE A 101 -9.56 -6.06 2.81
N TYR A 102 -8.53 -5.60 2.11
CA TYR A 102 -8.66 -5.09 0.74
C TYR A 102 -7.96 -5.97 -0.31
N ALA A 103 -6.90 -6.69 0.06
CA ALA A 103 -6.12 -7.53 -0.86
C ALA A 103 -5.21 -8.52 -0.14
N LYS A 104 -4.60 -9.42 -0.92
CA LYS A 104 -3.52 -10.32 -0.51
C LYS A 104 -2.27 -10.06 -1.34
N GLY A 105 -1.15 -9.91 -0.66
CA GLY A 105 0.16 -9.68 -1.29
C GLY A 105 0.84 -10.98 -1.72
N LYS A 106 1.68 -10.89 -2.77
CA LYS A 106 2.55 -11.98 -3.22
C LYS A 106 4.02 -11.66 -3.00
N LEU A 107 4.74 -12.58 -2.36
CA LEU A 107 6.18 -12.46 -2.12
C LEU A 107 6.96 -12.87 -3.37
N VAL A 108 8.00 -12.11 -3.70
CA VAL A 108 8.93 -12.42 -4.79
C VAL A 108 10.38 -12.36 -4.31
N LEU A 109 11.22 -13.18 -4.92
CA LEU A 109 12.68 -13.03 -4.89
C LEU A 109 13.11 -12.46 -6.23
N TRP A 110 13.90 -11.39 -6.22
CA TRP A 110 14.29 -10.68 -7.42
C TRP A 110 15.76 -10.26 -7.42
N SER A 111 16.24 -9.90 -8.61
CA SER A 111 17.58 -9.42 -8.93
C SER A 111 17.49 -8.31 -9.96
N ASN A 112 18.38 -7.33 -9.87
CA ASN A 112 18.61 -6.31 -10.87
C ASN A 112 20.05 -6.40 -11.44
N ASN A 113 20.40 -7.55 -12.03
CA ASN A 113 21.76 -7.82 -12.49
C ASN A 113 21.77 -8.40 -13.91
N SER A 114 22.64 -7.89 -14.79
CA SER A 114 22.80 -8.38 -16.17
C SER A 114 23.54 -9.72 -16.22
N ASN A 115 24.47 -9.96 -15.31
CA ASN A 115 25.36 -11.12 -15.29
C ASN A 115 24.78 -12.31 -14.51
N PHE A 116 23.64 -12.12 -13.87
CA PHE A 116 23.01 -13.10 -12.99
C PHE A 116 21.49 -12.93 -12.99
N LYS A 117 20.77 -14.03 -13.23
CA LYS A 117 19.30 -14.06 -13.27
C LYS A 117 18.77 -15.00 -12.21
N ILE A 118 17.69 -14.60 -11.55
CA ILE A 118 16.91 -15.47 -10.67
C ILE A 118 15.85 -16.18 -11.52
N THR A 119 15.91 -17.51 -11.54
CA THR A 119 15.00 -18.40 -12.28
C THR A 119 14.29 -19.40 -11.38
N LYS A 120 14.85 -19.69 -10.21
CA LYS A 120 14.29 -20.57 -9.19
C LYS A 120 14.80 -20.18 -7.81
N PHE A 121 14.08 -20.59 -6.76
CA PHE A 121 14.37 -20.12 -5.40
C PHE A 121 15.78 -20.50 -4.93
N THR A 122 16.28 -21.67 -5.32
CA THR A 122 17.63 -22.13 -4.98
C THR A 122 18.75 -21.28 -5.57
N ASP A 123 18.48 -20.42 -6.57
CA ASP A 123 19.50 -19.53 -7.15
C ASP A 123 20.03 -18.53 -6.11
N ILE A 124 19.29 -18.30 -5.02
CA ILE A 124 19.73 -17.51 -3.86
C ILE A 124 21.01 -18.07 -3.20
N LEU A 125 21.33 -19.34 -3.42
CA LEU A 125 22.53 -20.00 -2.92
C LEU A 125 23.77 -19.76 -3.81
N ASN A 126 23.64 -19.03 -4.92
CA ASN A 126 24.75 -18.78 -5.82
C ASN A 126 25.92 -18.12 -5.07
N PRO A 127 27.16 -18.62 -5.21
CA PRO A 127 28.33 -18.05 -4.52
C PRO A 127 28.63 -16.60 -4.90
N LYS A 128 28.14 -16.12 -6.05
CA LYS A 128 28.25 -14.71 -6.46
C LYS A 128 27.33 -13.77 -5.69
N ILE A 129 26.34 -14.30 -4.97
CA ILE A 129 25.47 -13.51 -4.11
C ILE A 129 26.17 -13.36 -2.76
N LEU A 130 26.52 -12.14 -2.43
CA LEU A 130 27.20 -11.77 -1.18
C LEU A 130 26.23 -11.09 -0.20
N HIS A 131 25.23 -10.39 -0.74
CA HIS A 131 24.23 -9.65 0.00
C HIS A 131 22.83 -9.98 -0.51
N ILE A 132 21.94 -10.26 0.44
CA ILE A 132 20.54 -10.61 0.20
C ILE A 132 19.68 -9.62 0.95
N ALA A 133 19.07 -8.69 0.23
CA ALA A 133 18.20 -7.70 0.86
C ALA A 133 16.91 -8.34 1.36
N ILE A 134 16.58 -8.12 2.62
CA ILE A 134 15.34 -8.59 3.24
C ILE A 134 14.67 -7.45 4.01
N PRO A 135 13.35 -7.27 3.94
CA PRO A 135 12.67 -6.32 4.81
C PRO A 135 12.80 -6.78 6.27
N ASN A 136 12.95 -5.87 7.23
CA ASN A 136 13.09 -6.22 8.64
C ASN A 136 11.85 -7.00 9.15
N PRO A 137 11.98 -8.31 9.47
CA PRO A 137 10.83 -9.16 9.82
C PRO A 137 10.13 -8.71 11.11
N LYS A 138 10.80 -7.96 11.99
CA LYS A 138 10.18 -7.47 13.23
C LYS A 138 9.05 -6.47 12.96
N VAL A 139 9.11 -5.75 11.84
CA VAL A 139 8.18 -4.64 11.54
C VAL A 139 7.52 -4.73 10.17
N ALA A 140 8.10 -5.47 9.23
CA ALA A 140 7.61 -5.59 7.86
C ALA A 140 6.98 -6.97 7.60
N PRO A 141 5.72 -7.03 7.13
CA PRO A 141 5.02 -8.29 6.85
C PRO A 141 5.74 -9.17 5.82
N TYR A 142 6.20 -8.55 4.74
CA TYR A 142 6.99 -9.24 3.72
C TYR A 142 8.33 -9.74 4.26
N GLY A 143 8.92 -9.08 5.26
CA GLY A 143 10.11 -9.57 5.95
C GLY A 143 9.84 -10.86 6.71
N ARG A 144 8.69 -10.94 7.41
CA ARG A 144 8.26 -12.18 8.07
C ARG A 144 8.05 -13.30 7.06
N ALA A 145 7.33 -13.01 5.97
CA ALA A 145 7.08 -13.99 4.92
C ALA A 145 8.38 -14.50 4.26
N SER A 146 9.37 -13.62 4.05
CA SER A 146 10.71 -14.01 3.57
C SER A 146 11.40 -14.98 4.53
N MET A 147 11.39 -14.69 5.83
CA MET A 147 11.97 -15.57 6.84
C MET A 147 11.25 -16.92 6.88
N GLU A 148 9.91 -16.92 6.90
CA GLU A 148 9.10 -18.15 6.87
C GLU A 148 9.46 -19.02 5.64
N ALA A 149 9.59 -18.41 4.46
CA ALA A 149 9.94 -19.15 3.25
C ALA A 149 11.38 -19.71 3.26
N LEU A 150 12.33 -18.97 3.81
CA LEU A 150 13.72 -19.41 3.96
C LEU A 150 13.85 -20.53 5.00
N GLU A 151 13.09 -20.46 6.10
CA GLU A 151 13.04 -21.48 7.15
C GLU A 151 12.39 -22.76 6.63
N ALA A 152 11.24 -22.65 5.97
CA ALA A 152 10.50 -23.79 5.41
C ALA A 152 11.31 -24.59 4.38
N THR A 153 12.30 -23.96 3.75
CA THR A 153 13.18 -24.60 2.76
C THR A 153 14.54 -25.04 3.31
N GLY A 154 14.85 -24.73 4.57
CA GLY A 154 16.18 -24.97 5.17
C GLY A 154 17.32 -24.19 4.49
N ILE A 155 16.98 -23.14 3.73
CA ILE A 155 17.96 -22.28 3.05
C ILE A 155 18.53 -21.27 4.04
N LEU A 156 17.75 -20.83 5.04
CA LEU A 156 18.14 -19.78 5.97
C LEU A 156 19.53 -20.02 6.58
N GLN A 157 19.80 -21.24 7.06
CA GLN A 157 21.06 -21.58 7.71
C GLN A 157 22.29 -21.42 6.80
N LYS A 158 22.10 -21.46 5.47
CA LYS A 158 23.19 -21.34 4.48
C LYS A 158 23.48 -19.90 4.08
N ILE A 159 22.56 -18.98 4.32
CA ILE A 159 22.62 -17.61 3.79
C ILE A 159 22.50 -16.54 4.88
N GLN A 160 22.37 -16.93 6.15
CA GLN A 160 22.08 -16.02 7.26
C GLN A 160 23.08 -14.85 7.32
N ASP A 161 24.37 -15.13 7.13
CA ASP A 161 25.43 -14.11 7.16
C ASP A 161 25.43 -13.16 5.96
N LYS A 162 24.64 -13.47 4.92
CA LYS A 162 24.47 -12.64 3.72
C LYS A 162 23.26 -11.70 3.81
N LEU A 163 22.42 -11.84 4.84
CA LEU A 163 21.18 -11.07 4.94
C LEU A 163 21.46 -9.60 5.29
N VAL A 164 20.98 -8.69 4.44
CA VAL A 164 21.04 -7.25 4.67
C VAL A 164 19.63 -6.72 4.90
N MET A 165 19.36 -6.22 6.12
CA MET A 165 18.02 -5.81 6.49
C MET A 165 17.70 -4.38 6.05
N GLY A 166 16.68 -4.22 5.23
CA GLY A 166 16.03 -2.93 4.98
C GLY A 166 14.96 -2.66 6.04
N GLU A 167 14.82 -1.41 6.48
CA GLU A 167 13.81 -1.05 7.51
C GLU A 167 12.34 -1.24 7.07
N SER A 168 12.12 -1.34 5.76
CA SER A 168 10.85 -1.63 5.11
C SER A 168 11.10 -2.41 3.81
N ILE A 169 10.03 -2.91 3.20
CA ILE A 169 10.12 -3.53 1.87
C ILE A 169 10.60 -2.55 0.80
N GLY A 170 10.23 -1.27 0.91
CA GLY A 170 10.72 -0.22 0.02
C GLY A 170 12.24 -0.13 0.06
N THR A 171 12.81 -0.03 1.27
CA THR A 171 14.26 0.05 1.48
C THR A 171 14.99 -1.20 1.00
N ALA A 172 14.47 -2.40 1.31
CA ALA A 172 15.06 -3.64 0.84
C ALA A 172 15.03 -3.75 -0.70
N THR A 173 13.95 -3.27 -1.33
CA THR A 173 13.85 -3.18 -2.80
C THR A 173 14.88 -2.22 -3.35
N THR A 174 15.02 -1.03 -2.77
CA THR A 174 16.04 -0.05 -3.22
C THR A 174 17.45 -0.61 -3.15
N TYR A 175 17.79 -1.44 -2.16
CA TYR A 175 19.12 -2.07 -2.10
C TYR A 175 19.41 -2.96 -3.32
N VAL A 176 18.42 -3.70 -3.81
CA VAL A 176 18.58 -4.53 -5.03
C VAL A 176 18.54 -3.66 -6.27
N GLU A 177 17.63 -2.68 -6.33
CA GLU A 177 17.51 -1.74 -7.44
C GLU A 177 18.83 -1.00 -7.69
N SER A 178 19.48 -0.52 -6.62
CA SER A 178 20.76 0.17 -6.67
C SER A 178 21.97 -0.76 -6.70
N GLN A 179 21.77 -2.08 -6.80
CA GLN A 179 22.82 -3.11 -6.80
C GLN A 179 23.72 -3.12 -5.55
N ASN A 180 23.26 -2.55 -4.44
CA ASN A 180 23.91 -2.69 -3.13
C ASN A 180 23.69 -4.09 -2.52
N ALA A 181 22.68 -4.81 -3.02
CA ALA A 181 22.51 -6.24 -2.83
C ALA A 181 22.27 -6.92 -4.18
N GLU A 182 22.82 -8.10 -4.40
CA GLU A 182 22.67 -8.78 -5.70
C GLU A 182 21.24 -9.30 -5.89
N VAL A 183 20.59 -9.68 -4.79
CA VAL A 183 19.21 -10.19 -4.78
C VAL A 183 18.48 -9.69 -3.55
N GLY A 184 17.16 -9.82 -3.56
CA GLY A 184 16.39 -9.57 -2.35
C GLY A 184 14.94 -9.95 -2.47
N PHE A 185 14.24 -9.85 -1.36
CA PHE A 185 12.81 -10.10 -1.29
C PHE A 185 12.02 -8.81 -1.42
N THR A 186 10.98 -8.84 -2.24
CA THR A 186 10.03 -7.74 -2.39
C THR A 186 8.60 -8.25 -2.64
N ALA A 187 7.67 -7.35 -2.92
CA ALA A 187 6.31 -7.65 -3.31
C ALA A 187 6.21 -7.69 -4.84
N LEU A 188 5.37 -8.57 -5.38
CA LEU A 188 5.08 -8.56 -6.82
C LEU A 188 4.58 -7.18 -7.30
N SER A 189 3.87 -6.45 -6.45
CA SER A 189 3.41 -5.08 -6.70
C SER A 189 4.48 -4.03 -6.86
N MET A 190 5.70 -4.30 -6.42
CA MET A 190 6.82 -3.41 -6.64
C MET A 190 7.47 -3.62 -8.00
N LEU A 191 7.26 -4.78 -8.66
CA LEU A 191 7.93 -5.18 -9.90
C LEU A 191 6.98 -5.49 -11.07
N GLY A 192 5.66 -5.55 -10.82
CA GLY A 192 4.65 -5.88 -11.82
C GLY A 192 4.57 -4.85 -12.96
N GLU A 193 3.61 -5.01 -13.87
CA GLU A 193 3.48 -4.23 -15.11
C GLU A 193 3.65 -2.71 -14.95
N ASN A 194 3.16 -2.14 -13.84
CA ASN A 194 3.25 -0.71 -13.55
C ASN A 194 4.19 -0.36 -12.36
N GLY A 195 5.04 -1.31 -11.96
CA GLY A 195 6.04 -1.15 -10.91
C GLY A 195 7.40 -0.73 -11.46
N ILE A 196 8.45 -1.14 -10.74
CA ILE A 196 9.84 -0.97 -11.15
C ILE A 196 10.12 -1.88 -12.34
N HIS A 197 10.67 -1.31 -13.41
CA HIS A 197 11.18 -2.05 -14.56
C HIS A 197 12.61 -1.64 -14.85
N THR A 198 13.49 -2.64 -14.95
CA THR A 198 14.86 -2.45 -15.40
C THR A 198 15.18 -3.46 -16.50
N PRO A 199 16.07 -3.14 -17.46
CA PRO A 199 16.45 -4.08 -18.52
C PRO A 199 17.06 -5.39 -17.97
N THR A 200 17.61 -5.31 -16.78
CA THR A 200 18.34 -6.39 -16.11
C THR A 200 17.52 -7.10 -15.05
N MET A 201 16.26 -6.72 -14.85
CA MET A 201 15.37 -7.35 -13.88
C MET A 201 15.22 -8.86 -14.15
N SER A 202 15.14 -9.62 -13.06
CA SER A 202 14.59 -10.98 -13.04
C SER A 202 13.97 -11.25 -11.69
N PHE A 203 12.88 -12.01 -11.66
CA PHE A 203 12.23 -12.39 -10.42
C PHE A 203 11.51 -13.72 -10.57
N ILE A 204 11.24 -14.34 -9.43
CA ILE A 204 10.30 -15.45 -9.29
C ILE A 204 9.30 -15.11 -8.19
N THR A 205 8.09 -15.66 -8.30
CA THR A 205 7.17 -15.70 -7.17
C THR A 205 7.57 -16.82 -6.21
N ILE A 206 7.46 -16.55 -4.91
CA ILE A 206 7.67 -17.57 -3.89
C ILE A 206 6.37 -18.34 -3.70
N ASN A 207 6.47 -19.67 -3.66
CA ASN A 207 5.33 -20.56 -3.45
C ASN A 207 4.59 -20.17 -2.15
N GLU A 208 3.30 -19.86 -2.26
CA GLU A 208 2.45 -19.40 -1.16
C GLU A 208 2.29 -20.43 -0.03
N LYS A 209 2.67 -21.71 -0.25
CA LYS A 209 2.72 -22.73 0.81
C LYS A 209 3.91 -22.57 1.76
N LEU A 210 4.89 -21.73 1.41
CA LEU A 210 6.12 -21.56 2.19
C LEU A 210 6.03 -20.44 3.23
N TYR A 211 4.95 -19.66 3.23
CA TYR A 211 4.75 -18.55 4.16
C TYR A 211 3.26 -18.36 4.44
N LYS A 212 2.93 -17.69 5.54
CA LYS A 212 1.53 -17.37 5.85
C LYS A 212 0.99 -16.36 4.85
N PRO A 213 -0.28 -16.47 4.41
CA PRO A 213 -0.88 -15.50 3.50
C PRO A 213 -0.71 -14.05 3.97
N ILE A 214 -0.27 -13.18 3.06
CA ILE A 214 -0.06 -11.76 3.35
C ILE A 214 -1.38 -11.01 3.11
N SER A 215 -2.40 -11.30 3.92
CA SER A 215 -3.68 -10.57 3.90
C SER A 215 -3.48 -9.15 4.40
N GLN A 216 -3.96 -8.16 3.66
CA GLN A 216 -3.69 -6.74 3.88
C GLN A 216 -4.98 -6.00 4.22
N ALA A 217 -4.91 -5.10 5.20
CA ALA A 217 -6.07 -4.41 5.70
C ALA A 217 -5.83 -2.92 5.90
N LEU A 218 -6.92 -2.17 5.93
CA LEU A 218 -6.93 -0.73 6.21
C LEU A 218 -7.82 -0.42 7.41
N VAL A 219 -7.55 0.71 8.05
CA VAL A 219 -8.39 1.23 9.14
C VAL A 219 -8.25 2.75 9.23
N ILE A 220 -9.32 3.44 9.62
CA ILE A 220 -9.31 4.86 9.96
C ILE A 220 -8.98 4.99 11.46
N PRO A 221 -7.85 5.60 11.86
CA PRO A 221 -7.56 5.87 13.27
C PRO A 221 -8.51 6.94 13.85
N ASN A 222 -8.52 7.10 15.18
CA ASN A 222 -9.37 8.07 15.88
C ASN A 222 -9.20 9.51 15.35
N TYR A 223 -8.00 9.89 14.92
CA TYR A 223 -7.75 11.21 14.34
C TYR A 223 -8.55 11.44 13.05
N GLY A 224 -8.74 10.41 12.22
CA GLY A 224 -9.49 10.48 10.97
C GLY A 224 -10.98 10.19 11.08
N LYS A 225 -11.51 9.94 12.28
CA LYS A 225 -12.88 9.41 12.45
C LYS A 225 -13.99 10.30 11.86
N ASP A 226 -13.77 11.62 11.86
CA ASP A 226 -14.73 12.62 11.39
C ASP A 226 -14.40 13.11 9.96
N SER A 227 -13.35 12.55 9.34
CA SER A 227 -12.88 12.94 8.01
C SER A 227 -13.75 12.29 6.92
N LYS A 228 -14.45 13.14 6.16
CA LYS A 228 -15.29 12.68 5.05
C LYS A 228 -14.43 12.17 3.90
N LEU A 229 -13.30 12.84 3.64
CA LEU A 229 -12.36 12.43 2.60
C LEU A 229 -11.67 11.11 2.95
N ALA A 230 -11.30 10.87 4.21
CA ALA A 230 -10.71 9.59 4.62
C ALA A 230 -11.70 8.43 4.46
N GLN A 231 -12.96 8.63 4.85
CA GLN A 231 -14.03 7.65 4.64
C GLN A 231 -14.25 7.36 3.15
N ALA A 232 -14.37 8.41 2.32
CA ALA A 232 -14.55 8.25 0.88
C ALA A 232 -13.35 7.57 0.21
N PHE A 233 -12.12 7.89 0.61
CA PHE A 233 -10.93 7.27 0.05
C PHE A 233 -10.78 5.81 0.50
N LYS A 234 -11.10 5.50 1.76
CA LYS A 234 -11.21 4.11 2.27
C LYS A 234 -12.20 3.30 1.43
N GLU A 235 -13.40 3.84 1.21
CA GLU A 235 -14.44 3.19 0.41
C GLU A 235 -13.98 2.98 -1.04
N TYR A 236 -13.28 3.97 -1.60
CA TYR A 236 -12.71 3.84 -2.93
C TYR A 236 -11.64 2.75 -3.02
N ILE A 237 -10.75 2.62 -2.03
CA ILE A 237 -9.76 1.52 -1.99
C ILE A 237 -10.44 0.14 -1.95
N LEU A 238 -11.62 0.03 -1.33
CA LEU A 238 -12.40 -1.20 -1.24
C LEU A 238 -13.29 -1.45 -2.47
N SER A 239 -13.44 -0.47 -3.35
CA SER A 239 -14.31 -0.52 -4.52
C SER A 239 -13.77 -1.42 -5.63
N GLN A 240 -14.64 -1.82 -6.57
CA GLN A 240 -14.25 -2.64 -7.71
C GLN A 240 -13.15 -1.99 -8.59
N PRO A 241 -13.22 -0.69 -8.94
CA PRO A 241 -12.13 -0.04 -9.68
C PRO A 241 -10.76 -0.16 -9.00
N ALA A 242 -10.69 -0.03 -7.67
CA ALA A 242 -9.44 -0.19 -6.93
C ALA A 242 -9.00 -1.67 -6.87
N LYS A 243 -9.94 -2.61 -6.71
CA LYS A 243 -9.64 -4.05 -6.79
C LYS A 243 -9.02 -4.43 -8.13
N ASP A 244 -9.50 -3.89 -9.23
CA ASP A 244 -8.94 -4.13 -10.57
C ASP A 244 -7.49 -3.62 -10.65
N LYS A 245 -7.21 -2.44 -10.05
CA LYS A 245 -5.83 -1.94 -9.91
C LYS A 245 -4.97 -2.85 -9.07
N PHE A 246 -5.44 -3.32 -7.91
CA PHE A 246 -4.70 -4.30 -7.11
C PHE A 246 -4.35 -5.55 -7.92
N ILE A 247 -5.28 -6.10 -8.70
CA ILE A 247 -5.01 -7.26 -9.58
C ILE A 247 -3.95 -6.91 -10.63
N GLN A 248 -4.05 -5.75 -11.28
CA GLN A 248 -3.08 -5.28 -12.28
C GLN A 248 -1.66 -5.17 -11.71
N PHE A 249 -1.54 -4.73 -10.46
CA PHE A 249 -0.27 -4.68 -9.74
C PHE A 249 0.13 -6.03 -9.11
N GLY A 250 -0.58 -7.13 -9.37
CA GLY A 250 -0.17 -8.47 -8.93
C GLY A 250 -0.56 -8.84 -7.49
N TYR A 251 -1.54 -8.15 -6.91
CA TYR A 251 -2.23 -8.61 -5.71
C TYR A 251 -3.30 -9.66 -6.07
N ALA A 252 -3.68 -10.47 -5.09
CA ALA A 252 -4.92 -11.25 -5.15
C ALA A 252 -6.03 -10.52 -4.38
N ILE A 253 -7.28 -10.70 -4.80
CA ILE A 253 -8.47 -10.17 -4.14
C ILE A 253 -9.27 -11.34 -3.59
N GLU A 254 -9.91 -11.15 -2.43
CA GLU A 254 -10.91 -12.09 -1.87
C GLU A 254 -12.33 -11.66 -2.23
#